data_AF-A0A4R7NFC6-F1
#
_entry.id   AF-A0A4R7NFC6-F1
#
_cell.length_a   1.000
_cell.length_b   1.000
_cell.length_c   1.000
_cell.angle_alpha   90.00
_cell.angle_beta   90.00
_cell.angle_gamma   90.00
#
_symmetry.space_group_name_H-M   'P 1'
#
loop_
_entity.id
_entity.type
_entity.pdbx_description
1 polymer ?
#
loop_
_entity_poly.entity_id
_entity_poly.type
_entity_poly.pdbx_seq_one_letter_code
_entity_poly.pdbx_strand_id
1 'polypeptide(L)'
;MHSTQLCDVLRNPPLWDYALALYQLPEVADACLQLQDEAGADVCELLWRCWLDRHALVPTDEAHSAVDDIRAWQAEVTQPIRHLRRTLKPRAQHHQQVATLRTHLKEAELLAERETLRQFQTLSETSHAVRTRQPDDASLTMQLTGCLAMHAPAQNAALATLTTQHRTLRP
;
A
#
# COMPACT_ATOMS: atom_id res chain seq x y z
N MET A 1 24.42 -12.67 -11.56
CA MET A 1 23.59 -13.86 -11.31
C MET A 1 22.62 -13.70 -10.13
N HIS A 2 22.79 -12.75 -9.21
CA HIS A 2 21.87 -12.55 -8.08
C HIS A 2 20.54 -11.86 -8.43
N SER A 3 20.49 -11.02 -9.46
CA SER A 3 19.28 -10.23 -9.81
C SER A 3 18.11 -11.08 -10.31
N THR A 4 18.35 -12.15 -11.08
CA THR A 4 17.28 -13.01 -11.62
C THR A 4 16.54 -13.79 -10.52
N GLN A 5 17.28 -14.32 -9.54
CA GLN A 5 16.71 -15.11 -8.45
C GLN A 5 15.84 -14.27 -7.50
N LEU A 6 16.18 -13.00 -7.29
CA LEU A 6 15.38 -12.08 -6.49
C LEU A 6 14.04 -11.76 -7.17
N CYS A 7 14.05 -11.50 -8.48
CA CYS A 7 12.82 -11.25 -9.24
C CYS A 7 11.86 -12.45 -9.18
N ASP A 8 12.38 -13.69 -9.26
CA ASP A 8 11.56 -14.90 -9.17
C ASP A 8 10.88 -15.05 -7.79
N VAL A 9 11.60 -14.71 -6.71
CA VAL A 9 11.05 -14.71 -5.34
C VAL A 9 9.97 -13.65 -5.18
N LEU A 10 10.23 -12.43 -5.65
CA LEU A 10 9.26 -11.34 -5.57
C LEU A 10 7.99 -11.65 -6.38
N ARG A 11 8.09 -12.36 -7.49
CA ARG A 11 6.91 -12.73 -8.30
C ARG A 11 6.05 -13.83 -7.70
N ASN A 12 6.41 -14.39 -6.53
CA ASN A 12 5.68 -15.48 -5.90
C ASN A 12 5.42 -15.27 -4.38
N PRO A 13 4.27 -14.74 -3.97
CA PRO A 13 3.22 -14.14 -4.81
C PRO A 13 3.59 -12.71 -5.24
N PRO A 14 3.11 -12.27 -6.43
CA PRO A 14 3.29 -10.88 -6.86
C PRO A 14 2.58 -9.94 -5.88
N LEU A 15 3.01 -8.68 -5.84
CA LEU A 15 2.55 -7.73 -4.83
C LEU A 15 1.03 -7.54 -4.85
N TRP A 16 0.42 -7.55 -6.03
CA TRP A 16 -1.05 -7.44 -6.16
C TRP A 16 -1.79 -8.60 -5.48
N ASP A 17 -1.38 -9.84 -5.72
CA ASP A 17 -2.05 -11.01 -5.15
C ASP A 17 -1.85 -11.08 -3.63
N TYR A 18 -0.65 -10.71 -3.17
CA TYR A 18 -0.38 -10.53 -1.75
C TYR A 18 -1.26 -9.45 -1.12
N ALA A 19 -1.35 -8.28 -1.75
CA ALA A 19 -2.17 -7.16 -1.28
C ALA A 19 -3.64 -7.56 -1.17
N LEU A 20 -4.17 -8.28 -2.18
CA LEU A 20 -5.53 -8.81 -2.14
C LEU A 20 -5.72 -9.81 -1.00
N ALA A 21 -4.81 -10.75 -0.80
CA ALA A 21 -4.90 -11.73 0.29
C ALA A 21 -4.87 -11.07 1.67
N LEU A 22 -4.00 -10.07 1.86
CA LEU A 22 -3.87 -9.34 3.12
C LEU A 22 -5.10 -8.47 3.39
N TYR A 23 -5.59 -7.76 2.39
CA TYR A 23 -6.74 -6.88 2.52
C TYR A 23 -8.07 -7.63 2.69
N GLN A 24 -8.13 -8.92 2.34
CA GLN A 24 -9.30 -9.77 2.62
C GLN A 24 -9.50 -10.05 4.12
N LEU A 25 -8.48 -9.86 4.96
CA LEU A 25 -8.63 -9.97 6.41
C LEU A 25 -9.41 -8.74 6.93
N PRO A 26 -10.58 -8.92 7.57
CA PRO A 26 -11.42 -7.80 8.01
C PRO A 26 -10.67 -6.78 8.89
N GLU A 27 -9.84 -7.27 9.81
CA GLU A 27 -9.05 -6.44 10.72
C GLU A 27 -8.02 -5.58 9.98
N VAL A 28 -7.48 -6.10 8.87
CA VAL A 28 -6.56 -5.35 8.00
C VAL A 28 -7.32 -4.29 7.22
N ALA A 29 -8.46 -4.63 6.62
CA ALA A 29 -9.26 -3.67 5.87
C ALA A 29 -9.65 -2.48 6.76
N ASP A 30 -10.12 -2.75 7.98
CA ASP A 30 -10.49 -1.72 8.96
C ASP A 30 -9.27 -0.89 9.39
N ALA A 31 -8.14 -1.53 9.69
CA ALA A 31 -6.91 -0.83 10.05
C ALA A 31 -6.39 0.06 8.92
N CYS A 32 -6.40 -0.41 7.67
CA CYS A 32 -5.99 0.37 6.50
C CYS A 32 -6.92 1.57 6.28
N LEU A 33 -8.24 1.39 6.43
CA LEU A 33 -9.20 2.49 6.33
C LEU A 33 -8.96 3.54 7.42
N GLN A 34 -8.75 3.11 8.66
CA GLN A 34 -8.44 4.02 9.76
C GLN A 34 -7.16 4.80 9.49
N LEU A 35 -6.06 4.14 9.11
CA LEU A 35 -4.79 4.80 8.79
C LEU A 35 -4.92 5.77 7.61
N GLN A 36 -5.69 5.40 6.60
CA GLN A 36 -5.93 6.28 5.45
C GLN A 36 -6.72 7.53 5.85
N ASP A 37 -7.78 7.37 6.66
CA ASP A 37 -8.71 8.46 6.98
C ASP A 37 -8.19 9.38 8.09
N GLU A 38 -7.47 8.84 9.07
CA GLU A 38 -7.01 9.59 10.25
C GLU A 38 -5.53 9.99 10.17
N ALA A 39 -4.72 9.28 9.40
CA ALA A 39 -3.26 9.50 9.32
C ALA A 39 -2.78 9.92 7.93
N GLY A 40 -3.69 10.03 6.95
CA GLY A 40 -3.34 10.35 5.56
C GLY A 40 -2.48 9.28 4.90
N ALA A 41 -2.52 8.04 5.39
CA ALA A 41 -1.65 6.98 4.93
C ALA A 41 -1.98 6.55 3.49
N ASP A 42 -0.94 6.24 2.72
CA ASP A 42 -1.08 5.53 1.45
C ASP A 42 -1.14 4.02 1.71
N VAL A 43 -2.33 3.44 1.57
CA VAL A 43 -2.54 2.00 1.77
C VAL A 43 -1.67 1.15 0.83
N CYS A 44 -1.44 1.58 -0.41
CA CYS A 44 -0.59 0.84 -1.34
C CYS A 44 0.87 0.81 -0.87
N GLU A 45 1.39 1.93 -0.36
CA GLU A 45 2.75 1.95 0.21
C GLU A 45 2.84 1.08 1.46
N LEU A 46 1.86 1.14 2.37
CA LEU A 46 1.82 0.29 3.57
C LEU A 46 1.84 -1.20 3.21
N LEU A 47 1.03 -1.61 2.23
CA LEU A 47 0.97 -3.00 1.77
C LEU A 47 2.29 -3.43 1.10
N TRP A 48 2.92 -2.55 0.32
CA TRP A 48 4.24 -2.80 -0.26
C TRP A 48 5.32 -3.02 0.80
N ARG A 49 5.36 -2.19 1.85
CA ARG A 49 6.29 -2.37 2.99
C ARG A 49 6.10 -3.72 3.68
N CYS A 50 4.85 -4.13 3.89
CA CYS A 50 4.55 -5.44 4.47
C CYS A 50 4.99 -6.59 3.56
N TRP A 51 4.84 -6.44 2.25
CA TRP A 51 5.29 -7.43 1.27
C TRP A 51 6.81 -7.56 1.21
N LEU A 52 7.56 -6.45 1.28
CA LEU A 52 9.02 -6.51 1.40
C LEU A 52 9.45 -7.21 2.71
N ASP A 53 8.79 -6.89 3.83
CA ASP A 53 9.05 -7.54 5.12
C ASP A 53 8.85 -9.05 5.08
N ARG A 54 7.81 -9.53 4.39
CA ARG A 54 7.55 -10.96 4.15
C ARG A 54 8.75 -11.65 3.47
N HIS A 55 9.39 -10.96 2.54
CA HIS A 55 10.57 -11.46 1.82
C HIS A 55 11.90 -11.17 2.53
N ALA A 56 11.85 -10.65 3.77
CA ALA A 56 13.02 -10.19 4.52
C ALA A 56 13.84 -9.13 3.76
N LEU A 57 13.15 -8.25 3.03
CA LEU A 57 13.73 -7.16 2.27
C LEU A 57 13.36 -5.80 2.88
N VAL A 58 14.18 -4.80 2.57
CA VAL A 58 13.92 -3.38 2.86
C VAL A 58 14.29 -2.56 1.62
N PRO A 59 13.61 -1.42 1.39
CA PRO A 59 14.07 -0.44 0.40
C PRO A 59 15.50 0.02 0.70
N THR A 60 16.22 0.46 -0.32
CA THR A 60 17.49 1.17 -0.14
C THR A 60 17.32 2.67 -0.36
N ASP A 61 18.39 3.43 -0.15
CA ASP A 61 18.38 4.86 -0.37
C ASP A 61 18.16 5.22 -1.86
N GLU A 62 18.60 4.34 -2.76
CA GLU A 62 18.43 4.48 -4.22
C GLU A 62 16.96 4.39 -4.64
N ALA A 63 16.10 3.75 -3.84
CA ALA A 63 14.67 3.66 -4.15
C ALA A 63 13.89 4.93 -3.81
N HIS A 64 14.43 5.85 -2.97
CA HIS A 64 13.66 6.99 -2.46
C HIS A 64 13.07 7.87 -3.56
N SER A 65 13.86 8.24 -4.58
CA SER A 65 13.37 9.09 -5.68
C SER A 65 12.20 8.43 -6.42
N ALA A 66 12.29 7.14 -6.69
CA ALA A 66 11.22 6.41 -7.37
C ALA A 66 9.98 6.23 -6.48
N VAL A 67 10.17 6.07 -5.17
CA VAL A 67 9.05 6.09 -4.21
C VAL A 67 8.33 7.44 -4.22
N ASP A 68 9.07 8.55 -4.29
CA ASP A 68 8.49 9.89 -4.36
C ASP A 68 7.73 10.14 -5.66
N ASP A 69 8.21 9.62 -6.80
CA ASP A 69 7.46 9.65 -8.07
C ASP A 69 6.14 8.86 -7.98
N ILE A 70 6.15 7.69 -7.32
CA ILE A 70 4.94 6.89 -7.09
C ILE A 70 3.97 7.63 -6.16
N ARG A 71 4.47 8.32 -5.13
CA ARG A 71 3.66 9.17 -4.25
C ARG A 71 3.06 10.36 -4.99
N ALA A 72 3.80 10.94 -5.95
CA ALA A 72 3.27 12.00 -6.81
C ALA A 72 2.11 11.49 -7.66
N TRP A 73 2.23 10.31 -8.28
CA TRP A 73 1.12 9.65 -8.98
C TRP A 73 -0.12 9.47 -8.09
N GLN A 74 0.08 9.02 -6.85
CA GLN A 74 -1.00 8.86 -5.88
C GLN A 74 -1.71 10.19 -5.57
N ALA A 75 -0.94 11.26 -5.38
CA ALA A 75 -1.47 12.60 -5.11
C ALA A 75 -2.20 13.20 -6.32
N GLU A 76 -1.73 12.93 -7.54
CA GLU A 76 -2.27 13.52 -8.78
C GLU A 76 -3.43 12.73 -9.39
N VAL A 77 -3.50 11.41 -9.15
CA VAL A 77 -4.47 10.52 -9.80
C VAL A 77 -5.41 9.88 -8.78
N THR A 78 -4.87 9.06 -7.88
CA THR A 78 -5.71 8.24 -6.98
C THR A 78 -6.45 9.10 -5.97
N GLN A 79 -5.77 10.05 -5.32
CA GLN A 79 -6.39 10.92 -4.31
C GLN A 79 -7.53 11.77 -4.88
N PRO A 80 -7.41 12.42 -6.05
CA PRO A 80 -8.53 13.14 -6.67
C PRO A 80 -9.72 12.25 -7.02
N ILE A 81 -9.48 11.04 -7.56
CA ILE A 81 -10.56 10.08 -7.85
C ILE A 81 -11.27 9.68 -6.55
N ARG A 82 -10.50 9.32 -5.52
CA ARG A 82 -11.01 8.96 -4.20
C ARG A 82 -11.80 10.10 -3.55
N HIS A 83 -11.30 11.33 -3.66
CA HIS A 83 -11.97 12.52 -3.17
C HIS A 83 -13.32 12.73 -3.87
N LEU A 84 -13.34 12.74 -5.21
CA LEU A 84 -14.57 12.87 -5.99
C LEU A 84 -15.57 11.77 -5.66
N ARG A 85 -15.10 10.51 -5.58
CA ARG A 85 -15.93 9.41 -5.13
C ARG A 85 -16.48 9.74 -3.75
N ARG A 86 -15.69 10.04 -2.72
CA ARG A 86 -16.21 10.32 -1.37
C ARG A 86 -17.24 11.46 -1.34
N THR A 87 -16.96 12.57 -2.00
CA THR A 87 -17.83 13.76 -2.07
C THR A 87 -19.19 13.47 -2.69
N LEU A 88 -19.27 12.55 -3.65
CA LEU A 88 -20.55 12.18 -4.29
C LEU A 88 -21.42 11.24 -3.43
N LYS A 89 -20.95 10.75 -2.28
CA LYS A 89 -21.65 9.72 -1.46
C LYS A 89 -23.03 10.16 -1.00
N PRO A 90 -23.23 11.36 -0.43
CA PRO A 90 -24.55 11.80 0.01
C PRO A 90 -25.53 11.94 -1.15
N ARG A 91 -25.09 12.51 -2.29
CA ARG A 91 -25.96 12.72 -3.46
C ARG A 91 -26.42 11.42 -4.11
N ALA A 92 -25.56 10.40 -4.12
CA ALA A 92 -25.90 9.10 -4.69
C ALA A 92 -26.97 8.32 -3.92
N GLN A 93 -27.25 8.68 -2.66
CA GLN A 93 -28.35 8.08 -1.90
C GLN A 93 -29.72 8.43 -2.51
N HIS A 94 -29.80 9.52 -3.26
CA HIS A 94 -31.06 10.04 -3.81
C HIS A 94 -31.08 10.11 -5.35
N HIS A 95 -29.94 9.89 -6.03
CA HIS A 95 -29.82 10.01 -7.49
C HIS A 95 -29.10 8.81 -8.11
N GLN A 96 -29.84 8.00 -8.87
CA GLN A 96 -29.34 6.76 -9.47
C GLN A 96 -28.20 6.98 -10.48
N GLN A 97 -28.25 8.05 -11.28
CA GLN A 97 -27.15 8.38 -12.21
C GLN A 97 -25.86 8.73 -11.45
N VAL A 98 -25.97 9.39 -10.29
CA VAL A 98 -24.82 9.71 -9.44
C VAL A 98 -24.28 8.45 -8.75
N ALA A 99 -25.15 7.50 -8.36
CA ALA A 99 -24.73 6.20 -7.86
C ALA A 99 -23.95 5.40 -8.93
N THR A 100 -24.39 5.46 -10.19
CA THR A 100 -23.70 4.84 -11.33
C THR A 100 -22.33 5.49 -11.55
N LEU A 101 -22.25 6.83 -11.57
CA LEU A 101 -20.99 7.56 -11.68
C LEU A 101 -19.99 7.18 -10.57
N ARG A 102 -20.46 7.05 -9.32
CA ARG A 102 -19.61 6.59 -8.21
C ARG A 102 -19.05 5.19 -8.40
N THR A 103 -19.81 4.31 -9.04
CA THR A 103 -19.37 2.94 -9.33
C THR A 103 -18.20 2.98 -10.30
N HIS A 104 -18.30 3.77 -11.37
CA HIS A 104 -17.19 4.00 -12.30
C HIS A 104 -15.98 4.68 -11.65
N LEU A 105 -16.19 5.63 -10.73
CA LEU A 105 -15.08 6.22 -9.97
C LEU A 105 -14.42 5.21 -9.04
N LYS A 106 -15.18 4.29 -8.45
CA LYS A 106 -14.62 3.20 -7.63
C LYS A 106 -13.77 2.26 -8.51
N GLU A 107 -14.25 1.91 -9.69
CA GLU A 107 -13.49 1.10 -10.66
C GLU A 107 -12.21 1.80 -11.08
N ALA A 108 -12.28 3.10 -11.39
CA ALA A 108 -11.12 3.92 -11.73
C ALA A 108 -10.11 4.00 -10.57
N GLU A 109 -10.57 4.16 -9.32
CA GLU A 109 -9.71 4.15 -8.13
C GLU A 109 -8.99 2.81 -7.98
N LEU A 110 -9.70 1.68 -8.12
CA LEU A 110 -9.10 0.35 -8.05
C LEU A 110 -8.05 0.13 -9.16
N LEU A 111 -8.30 0.64 -10.36
CA LEU A 111 -7.33 0.58 -11.45
C LEU A 111 -6.08 1.43 -11.14
N ALA A 112 -6.26 2.62 -10.57
CA ALA A 112 -5.15 3.48 -10.15
C ALA A 112 -4.32 2.85 -9.02
N GLU A 113 -4.97 2.26 -8.01
CA GLU A 113 -4.30 1.53 -6.92
C GLU A 113 -3.52 0.30 -7.42
N ARG A 114 -4.12 -0.45 -8.36
CA ARG A 114 -3.43 -1.59 -9.00
C ARG A 114 -2.20 -1.13 -9.77
N GLU A 115 -2.28 -0.01 -10.47
CA GLU A 115 -1.13 0.57 -11.17
C GLU A 115 -0.04 1.03 -10.18
N THR A 116 -0.41 1.64 -9.05
CA THR A 116 0.55 1.98 -7.99
C THR A 116 1.28 0.75 -7.46
N LEU A 117 0.56 -0.32 -7.14
CA LEU A 117 1.17 -1.57 -6.67
C LEU A 117 2.05 -2.20 -7.76
N ARG A 118 1.68 -2.12 -9.05
CA ARG A 118 2.53 -2.57 -10.16
C ARG A 118 3.84 -1.76 -10.23
N GLN A 119 3.79 -0.45 -10.03
CA GLN A 119 4.98 0.40 -9.99
C GLN A 119 5.90 0.05 -8.81
N PHE A 120 5.35 -0.14 -7.61
CA PHE A 120 6.12 -0.59 -6.45
C PHE A 120 6.78 -1.97 -6.65
N GLN A 121 6.08 -2.91 -7.28
CA GLN A 121 6.68 -4.21 -7.63
C GLN A 121 7.83 -4.03 -8.63
N THR A 122 7.62 -3.24 -9.69
CA THR A 122 8.64 -2.98 -10.71
C THR A 122 9.88 -2.31 -10.10
N LEU A 123 9.68 -1.35 -9.19
CA LEU A 123 10.75 -0.74 -8.42
C LEU A 123 11.51 -1.81 -7.62
N SER A 124 10.80 -2.70 -6.94
CA SER A 124 11.42 -3.75 -6.12
C SER A 124 12.22 -4.78 -6.93
N GLU A 125 11.86 -4.98 -8.20
CA GLU A 125 12.59 -5.83 -9.14
C GLU A 125 13.80 -5.11 -9.77
N THR A 126 13.93 -3.79 -9.57
CA THR A 126 15.06 -3.01 -10.09
C THR A 126 16.31 -3.27 -9.25
N SER A 127 17.45 -3.43 -9.92
CA SER A 127 18.72 -3.71 -9.27
C SER A 127 19.06 -2.63 -8.24
N HIS A 128 19.46 -3.05 -7.04
CA HIS A 128 19.79 -2.21 -5.88
C HIS A 128 18.65 -1.41 -5.26
N ALA A 129 17.40 -1.47 -5.74
CA ALA A 129 16.29 -0.74 -5.12
C ALA A 129 15.84 -1.36 -3.77
N VAL A 130 16.11 -2.65 -3.57
CA VAL A 130 15.85 -3.37 -2.33
C VAL A 130 17.06 -4.19 -1.93
N ARG A 131 17.22 -4.43 -0.63
CA ARG A 131 18.27 -5.27 -0.06
C ARG A 131 17.73 -6.17 1.04
N THR A 132 18.46 -7.23 1.35
CA THR A 132 18.16 -8.09 2.51
C THR A 132 18.22 -7.28 3.80
N ARG A 133 17.20 -7.46 4.64
CA ARG A 133 17.11 -6.86 5.96
C ARG A 133 18.28 -7.31 6.84
N GLN A 134 18.85 -6.35 7.56
CA GLN A 134 19.88 -6.51 8.58
C GLN A 134 19.30 -6.33 9.99
N PRO A 135 19.96 -6.81 11.06
CA PRO A 135 19.45 -6.73 12.43
C PRO A 135 19.29 -5.30 12.98
N ASP A 136 20.03 -4.34 12.43
CA ASP A 136 20.01 -2.92 12.77
C ASP A 136 18.96 -2.12 11.99
N ASP A 137 18.33 -2.71 10.98
CA ASP A 137 17.25 -2.06 10.23
C ASP A 137 16.04 -1.76 11.13
N ALA A 138 15.40 -0.64 10.85
CA ALA A 138 14.17 -0.24 11.51
C ALA A 138 13.11 -1.34 11.38
N SER A 139 12.43 -1.65 12.49
CA SER A 139 11.32 -2.61 12.50
C SER A 139 10.21 -2.20 11.52
N LEU A 140 9.44 -3.16 11.02
CA LEU A 140 8.30 -2.86 10.12
C LEU A 140 7.37 -1.81 10.72
N THR A 141 7.11 -1.86 12.03
CA THR A 141 6.27 -0.86 12.72
C THR A 141 6.85 0.54 12.55
N MET A 142 8.15 0.75 12.76
CA MET A 142 8.80 2.04 12.53
C MET A 142 8.75 2.48 11.07
N GLN A 143 8.95 1.53 10.13
CA GLN A 143 8.86 1.81 8.69
C GLN A 143 7.46 2.30 8.31
N LEU A 144 6.41 1.61 8.77
CA LEU A 144 5.02 1.99 8.50
C LEU A 144 4.64 3.30 9.18
N THR A 145 5.12 3.55 10.41
CA THR A 145 4.97 4.85 11.08
C THR A 145 5.58 5.98 10.25
N GLY A 146 6.74 5.75 9.62
CA GLY A 146 7.39 6.72 8.73
C GLY A 146 6.59 7.06 7.46
N CYS A 147 5.64 6.22 7.06
CA CYS A 147 4.74 6.46 5.92
C CYS A 147 3.50 7.30 6.29
N LEU A 148 3.28 7.61 7.57
CA LEU A 148 2.11 8.36 8.01
C LEU A 148 2.38 9.88 7.94
N ALA A 149 1.41 10.64 7.42
CA ALA A 149 1.50 12.09 7.39
C ALA A 149 1.30 12.72 8.80
N MET A 150 0.53 12.04 9.66
CA MET A 150 0.22 12.47 11.02
C MET A 150 0.39 11.31 11.99
N HIS A 151 1.01 11.56 13.15
CA HIS A 151 1.17 10.55 14.22
C HIS A 151 0.22 10.81 15.39
N ALA A 152 -0.59 9.80 15.74
CA ALA A 152 -1.50 9.81 16.88
C ALA A 152 -1.56 8.43 17.56
N PRO A 153 -1.80 8.35 18.89
CA PRO A 153 -1.83 7.07 19.61
C PRO A 153 -2.83 6.06 19.06
N ALA A 154 -3.96 6.52 18.51
CA ALA A 154 -5.00 5.66 17.92
C ALA A 154 -4.49 4.84 16.72
N GLN A 155 -3.49 5.34 16.01
CA GLN A 155 -2.90 4.69 14.84
C GLN A 155 -1.99 3.52 15.23
N ASN A 156 -1.47 3.50 16.47
CA ASN A 156 -0.60 2.42 16.94
C ASN A 156 -1.31 1.07 16.92
N ALA A 157 -2.60 1.04 17.26
CA ALA A 157 -3.40 -0.18 17.23
C ALA A 157 -3.62 -0.68 15.79
N ALA A 158 -3.89 0.23 14.85
CA ALA A 158 -4.04 -0.10 13.43
C ALA A 158 -2.71 -0.59 12.82
N LEU A 159 -1.59 0.07 13.12
CA LEU A 159 -0.25 -0.38 12.73
C LEU A 159 0.10 -1.75 13.34
N ALA A 160 -0.22 -1.97 14.62
CA ALA A 160 -0.01 -3.25 15.29
C ALA A 160 -0.83 -4.37 14.64
N THR A 161 -2.06 -4.07 14.24
CA THR A 161 -2.93 -5.00 13.50
C THR A 161 -2.27 -5.39 12.17
N LEU A 162 -1.85 -4.40 11.36
CA LEU A 162 -1.23 -4.65 10.07
C LEU A 162 0.07 -5.48 10.21
N THR A 163 0.94 -5.13 11.16
CA THR A 163 2.22 -5.82 11.41
C THR A 163 2.08 -7.21 12.03
N THR A 164 0.93 -7.51 12.63
CA THR A 164 0.62 -8.84 13.15
C THR A 164 0.02 -9.71 12.06
N GLN A 165 -0.99 -9.18 11.36
CA GLN A 165 -1.74 -9.93 10.36
C GLN A 165 -0.92 -10.23 9.11
N HIS A 166 0.01 -9.37 8.69
CA HIS A 166 0.84 -9.69 7.53
C HIS A 166 1.70 -10.97 7.73
N ARG A 167 2.02 -11.30 8.99
CA ARG A 167 2.78 -12.50 9.33
C ARG A 167 1.95 -13.78 9.23
N THR A 168 0.63 -13.71 9.30
CA THR A 168 -0.25 -14.88 9.17
C THR A 168 -0.27 -15.41 7.74
N LEU A 169 0.05 -14.54 6.77
CA LEU A 169 0.18 -14.91 5.37
C LEU A 169 1.55 -15.44 4.98
N ARG A 170 2.46 -15.74 5.92
CA ARG A 170 3.78 -16.30 5.59
C ARG A 170 3.65 -17.56 4.69
N PRO A 171 4.57 -17.73 3.73
CA PRO A 171 4.53 -18.86 2.79
C PRO A 171 4.61 -20.21 3.51
#